data_AF-A0A7L1EC73-F1
#
_entry.id   AF-A0A7L1EC73-F1
#
_cell.length_a   1.000
_cell.length_b   1.000
_cell.length_c   1.000
_cell.angle_alpha   90.00
_cell.angle_beta   90.00
_cell.angle_gamma   90.00
#
_symmetry.space_group_name_H-M   'P 1'
#
loop_
_entity.id
_entity.type
_entity.pdbx_description
1 polymer ?
#
loop_
_entity_poly.entity_id
_entity_poly.type
_entity_poly.pdbx_seq_one_letter_code
_entity_poly.pdbx_strand_id
1 'polypeptide(L)'
;RAAIGQRDNGPVRSLAAGGSPRAEGKSERPPLRDPPRGGGHAARLCAAAGREGPPSFPACAAAPAPRDRAGAQPAPAGGLRAAAAGDGAGDGSATGSLCAVPVTLPAKERLLSGVTADLPRCPGRGQATSCWQEPLLPGVSAFARYSLYARTRLGYLFYQRQVKKARERYPHGHSVPQPYCFPGLKILPIPVLSNNYSYLVIDTGSSQAAVIDPSDPLAVQAAIEEEGVMLEAIFCTHKHWDHSGGNWELCQKHNCRVYGSALDAIPQLTHPLADREKVSVGCLTFEVLATPGHTVGHMVYVLDGGPFGSPPCLFSGDLLFLAGCGEPFEGSPETMLASLDLAMSLGEDTLLWPGHEYALECLTFASLLELDNSALEQKLQWAVQQRQEKRSTCPSTLGEEQTYNPFLRTHRPELQEALGLWQARGEDPDAFRARVLKEVRRRKDLYQAT
;
A
#
# COMPACT_ATOMS: atom_id res chain seq x y z
N ARG A 1 -47.66 -29.99 -20.76
CA ARG A 1 -48.11 -31.38 -21.01
C ARG A 1 -46.84 -32.22 -21.06
N ALA A 2 -46.41 -33.01 -20.06
CA ALA A 2 -47.11 -33.86 -19.08
C ALA A 2 -47.65 -35.18 -19.67
N ALA A 3 -46.90 -36.27 -19.46
CA ALA A 3 -47.22 -37.72 -19.45
C ALA A 3 -45.84 -38.47 -19.50
N ILE A 4 -45.35 -39.32 -18.59
CA ILE A 4 -45.87 -40.40 -17.72
C ILE A 4 -45.96 -41.77 -18.42
N GLY A 5 -45.29 -42.80 -17.83
CA GLY A 5 -45.37 -44.24 -18.19
C GLY A 5 -44.00 -44.95 -18.21
N GLN A 6 -43.42 -45.33 -17.06
CA GLN A 6 -43.44 -46.68 -16.44
C GLN A 6 -42.51 -47.73 -17.11
N ARG A 7 -41.43 -48.16 -16.43
CA ARG A 7 -41.24 -49.41 -15.62
C ARG A 7 -40.93 -50.65 -16.49
N ASP A 8 -40.04 -51.59 -16.14
CA ASP A 8 -39.25 -51.88 -14.93
C ASP A 8 -37.91 -52.59 -15.39
N ASN A 9 -36.98 -53.17 -14.62
CA ASN A 9 -36.93 -53.64 -13.22
C ASN A 9 -35.48 -53.54 -12.65
N GLY A 10 -35.14 -54.24 -11.55
CA GLY A 10 -33.78 -54.37 -10.97
C GLY A 10 -33.09 -55.73 -11.24
N PRO A 11 -32.11 -56.18 -10.42
CA PRO A 11 -32.07 -56.03 -8.96
C PRO A 11 -30.78 -55.44 -8.34
N VAL A 12 -30.81 -55.28 -7.01
CA VAL A 12 -29.81 -54.62 -6.14
C VAL A 12 -29.30 -55.59 -5.04
N ARG A 13 -28.04 -55.42 -4.60
CA ARG A 13 -27.46 -55.72 -3.25
C ARG A 13 -26.09 -55.01 -3.18
N SER A 14 -25.69 -54.15 -2.21
CA SER A 14 -25.86 -54.11 -0.74
C SER A 14 -25.10 -55.26 -0.05
N LEU A 15 -24.28 -55.13 1.01
CA LEU A 15 -23.95 -54.10 2.05
C LEU A 15 -22.50 -54.38 2.58
N ALA A 16 -21.64 -53.39 2.86
CA ALA A 16 -21.34 -52.75 4.17
C ALA A 16 -20.15 -53.28 5.00
N ALA A 17 -19.29 -52.33 5.42
CA ALA A 17 -18.58 -52.13 6.70
C ALA A 17 -17.94 -53.29 7.52
N GLY A 18 -16.70 -53.07 8.00
CA GLY A 18 -16.29 -53.49 9.35
C GLY A 18 -14.81 -53.87 9.57
N GLY A 19 -14.13 -53.18 10.50
CA GLY A 19 -13.16 -53.81 11.43
C GLY A 19 -11.67 -53.90 11.06
N SER A 20 -10.84 -53.13 11.78
CA SER A 20 -9.45 -53.50 12.14
C SER A 20 -9.48 -54.25 13.50
N PRO A 21 -8.45 -55.01 13.99
CA PRO A 21 -7.05 -54.54 14.09
C PRO A 21 -5.89 -55.59 13.98
N ARG A 22 -4.65 -55.07 13.91
CA ARG A 22 -3.32 -55.60 14.36
C ARG A 22 -3.04 -57.13 14.42
N ALA A 23 -1.95 -57.56 13.78
CA ALA A 23 -0.69 -57.95 14.47
C ALA A 23 0.49 -58.31 13.51
N GLU A 24 1.69 -57.82 13.90
CA GLU A 24 3.07 -58.35 13.76
C GLU A 24 3.64 -59.03 12.48
N GLY A 25 4.89 -58.65 12.16
CA GLY A 25 5.75 -59.28 11.14
C GLY A 25 7.02 -58.48 10.83
N LYS A 26 8.06 -58.58 11.66
CA LYS A 26 9.37 -57.91 11.44
C LYS A 26 10.24 -58.68 10.44
N SER A 27 11.06 -57.96 9.67
CA SER A 27 12.13 -58.52 8.83
C SER A 27 13.38 -57.63 8.93
N GLU A 28 14.50 -58.19 9.38
CA GLU A 28 15.79 -57.52 9.53
C GLU A 28 16.81 -58.04 8.50
N ARG A 29 17.65 -57.14 7.95
CA ARG A 29 19.02 -57.48 7.45
C ARG A 29 19.99 -56.31 7.69
N PRO A 30 21.31 -56.55 7.80
CA PRO A 30 22.21 -55.70 8.59
C PRO A 30 23.24 -54.88 7.77
N PRO A 31 23.91 -53.87 8.38
CA PRO A 31 25.10 -53.22 7.83
C PRO A 31 26.42 -53.85 8.33
N LEU A 32 27.53 -53.59 7.62
CA LEU A 32 28.85 -54.19 7.84
C LEU A 32 29.94 -53.14 8.15
N ARG A 33 30.49 -53.24 9.37
CA ARG A 33 31.85 -52.90 9.87
C ARG A 33 32.71 -51.79 9.22
N ASP A 34 33.12 -50.84 10.07
CA ASP A 34 34.33 -50.00 9.92
C ASP A 34 35.64 -50.71 10.33
N PRO A 35 36.81 -50.23 9.84
CA PRO A 35 38.15 -50.41 10.43
C PRO A 35 38.77 -49.03 10.85
N PRO A 36 39.98 -48.91 11.47
CA PRO A 36 40.06 -48.33 12.81
C PRO A 36 40.85 -47.01 12.96
N ARG A 37 40.86 -46.48 14.20
CA ARG A 37 41.49 -45.21 14.60
C ARG A 37 43.02 -45.26 14.76
N GLY A 38 43.66 -44.13 14.45
CA GLY A 38 44.99 -43.68 14.91
C GLY A 38 45.51 -42.59 13.96
N GLY A 39 46.19 -41.51 14.37
CA GLY A 39 46.52 -40.98 15.69
C GLY A 39 47.68 -39.98 15.57
N GLY A 40 47.67 -38.88 16.33
CA GLY A 40 48.88 -38.04 16.56
C GLY A 40 48.94 -36.63 15.94
N HIS A 41 49.03 -35.65 16.83
CA HIS A 41 49.96 -34.50 16.84
C HIS A 41 49.98 -33.40 15.74
N ALA A 42 49.78 -32.17 16.25
CA ALA A 42 50.63 -30.97 16.05
C ALA A 42 50.62 -30.17 14.73
N ALA A 43 49.86 -29.07 14.76
CA ALA A 43 50.28 -27.69 14.49
C ALA A 43 51.46 -27.38 13.51
N ARG A 44 51.17 -26.62 12.43
CA ARG A 44 51.69 -25.26 12.11
C ARG A 44 51.52 -24.88 10.62
N LEU A 45 50.99 -23.67 10.43
CA LEU A 45 51.39 -22.61 9.46
C LEU A 45 51.35 -22.82 7.92
N CYS A 46 50.67 -21.84 7.30
CA CYS A 46 51.03 -21.12 6.06
C CYS A 46 50.81 -21.73 4.65
N ALA A 47 49.82 -21.12 3.98
CA ALA A 47 49.97 -20.39 2.71
C ALA A 47 49.70 -21.07 1.34
N ALA A 48 48.76 -20.42 0.63
CA ALA A 48 48.75 -20.07 -0.80
C ALA A 48 48.11 -20.97 -1.88
N ALA A 49 47.25 -20.29 -2.67
CA ALA A 49 46.92 -20.47 -4.09
C ALA A 49 45.81 -21.45 -4.54
N GLY A 50 44.93 -20.95 -5.43
CA GLY A 50 43.83 -21.68 -6.10
C GLY A 50 42.44 -21.09 -5.80
N ARG A 51 42.12 -19.84 -6.18
CA ARG A 51 41.42 -19.49 -7.44
C ARG A 51 40.32 -20.48 -7.84
N GLU A 52 39.05 -20.10 -7.61
CA GLU A 52 38.09 -19.65 -8.64
C GLU A 52 37.12 -18.64 -7.98
N GLY A 53 36.56 -17.70 -8.75
CA GLY A 53 35.67 -16.65 -8.25
C GLY A 53 34.32 -16.63 -9.00
N PRO A 54 33.23 -16.15 -8.39
CA PRO A 54 31.92 -16.12 -9.03
C PRO A 54 31.87 -15.06 -10.17
N PRO A 55 30.94 -15.21 -11.14
CA PRO A 55 30.88 -14.35 -12.31
C PRO A 55 30.51 -12.90 -11.95
N SER A 56 31.21 -11.96 -12.57
CA SER A 56 30.97 -10.53 -12.43
C SER A 56 29.76 -10.08 -13.25
N PHE A 57 28.76 -9.51 -12.58
CA PHE A 57 27.72 -8.71 -13.23
C PHE A 57 28.31 -7.37 -13.74
N PRO A 58 27.75 -6.77 -14.81
CA PRO A 58 28.26 -5.50 -15.33
C PRO A 58 28.07 -4.38 -14.30
N ALA A 59 29.16 -3.70 -13.95
CA ALA A 59 29.10 -2.53 -13.07
C ALA A 59 28.43 -1.35 -13.79
N CYS A 60 27.62 -0.57 -13.06
CA CYS A 60 26.99 0.64 -13.56
C CYS A 60 28.03 1.63 -14.11
N ALA A 61 27.99 1.89 -15.41
CA ALA A 61 28.82 2.94 -16.02
C ALA A 61 28.19 4.31 -15.73
N ALA A 62 28.81 5.10 -14.85
CA ALA A 62 28.40 6.48 -14.64
C ALA A 62 28.55 7.28 -15.94
N ALA A 63 27.48 7.97 -16.36
CA ALA A 63 27.50 8.79 -17.56
C ALA A 63 28.46 10.00 -17.39
N PRO A 64 29.24 10.37 -18.43
CA PRO A 64 30.19 11.46 -18.33
C PRO A 64 29.47 12.82 -18.31
N ALA A 65 29.87 13.70 -17.39
CA ALA A 65 29.35 15.06 -17.30
C ALA A 65 29.70 15.89 -18.57
N PRO A 66 28.75 16.65 -19.15
CA PRO A 66 29.04 17.55 -20.26
C PRO A 66 29.87 18.75 -19.80
N ARG A 67 30.92 19.08 -20.55
CA ARG A 67 31.72 20.30 -20.35
C ARG A 67 31.02 21.52 -20.93
N ASP A 68 31.24 22.67 -20.29
CA ASP A 68 30.62 23.95 -20.62
C ASP A 68 30.78 24.41 -22.08
N ARG A 69 29.71 24.99 -22.61
CA ARG A 69 29.79 26.20 -23.44
C ARG A 69 28.77 27.23 -22.98
N ALA A 70 29.26 28.43 -22.72
CA ALA A 70 28.49 29.55 -22.17
C ALA A 70 27.53 30.19 -23.18
N GLY A 71 26.48 30.85 -22.69
CA GLY A 71 25.80 31.88 -23.49
C GLY A 71 24.31 32.16 -23.25
N ALA A 72 23.89 32.54 -22.04
CA ALA A 72 22.83 33.55 -21.80
C ALA A 72 22.62 33.79 -20.29
N GLN A 73 22.53 35.06 -19.87
CA GLN A 73 22.19 35.47 -18.50
C GLN A 73 20.68 35.76 -18.32
N PRO A 74 20.16 35.88 -17.08
CA PRO A 74 18.80 35.45 -16.74
C PRO A 74 17.82 36.59 -16.36
N ALA A 75 16.68 36.16 -15.80
CA ALA A 75 15.72 36.91 -14.96
C ALA A 75 14.54 37.61 -15.70
N PRO A 76 13.40 37.89 -15.03
CA PRO A 76 13.19 37.84 -13.57
C PRO A 76 11.96 37.10 -13.03
N ALA A 77 12.00 36.85 -11.71
CA ALA A 77 10.86 36.43 -10.91
C ALA A 77 9.85 37.58 -10.73
N GLY A 78 8.55 37.27 -10.82
CA GLY A 78 7.46 38.21 -10.58
C GLY A 78 7.09 38.35 -9.10
N GLY A 79 7.80 39.20 -8.36
CA GLY A 79 7.37 39.63 -7.03
C GLY A 79 6.39 40.81 -7.11
N LEU A 80 5.13 40.61 -6.72
CA LEU A 80 4.13 41.69 -6.64
C LEU A 80 4.36 42.53 -5.38
N ARG A 81 4.91 43.74 -5.56
CA ARG A 81 4.92 44.78 -4.53
C ARG A 81 3.54 45.42 -4.39
N ALA A 82 3.07 45.56 -3.15
CA ALA A 82 1.99 46.49 -2.83
C ALA A 82 2.46 47.94 -3.05
N ALA A 83 1.57 48.78 -3.58
CA ALA A 83 1.79 50.22 -3.70
C ALA A 83 1.31 50.94 -2.44
N ALA A 84 2.13 51.85 -1.92
CA ALA A 84 1.72 52.82 -0.93
C ALA A 84 1.35 54.14 -1.63
N ALA A 85 0.23 54.75 -1.22
CA ALA A 85 -0.09 56.15 -1.44
C ALA A 85 -0.50 56.74 -0.09
N GLY A 86 0.00 57.94 0.23
CA GLY A 86 -0.06 58.49 1.58
C GLY A 86 -1.07 59.63 1.77
N ASP A 87 -1.15 60.02 3.04
CA ASP A 87 -1.56 61.31 3.62
C ASP A 87 -3.01 61.81 3.48
N GLY A 88 -3.60 62.07 4.66
CA GLY A 88 -4.89 62.74 4.86
C GLY A 88 -5.24 62.77 6.36
N ALA A 89 -4.85 63.83 7.07
CA ALA A 89 -5.01 63.96 8.52
C ALA A 89 -6.45 64.30 8.96
N GLY A 90 -6.80 63.97 10.22
CA GLY A 90 -8.05 64.39 10.85
C GLY A 90 -8.15 63.96 12.32
N ASP A 91 -8.19 64.94 13.23
CA ASP A 91 -8.34 64.78 14.69
C ASP A 91 -9.69 64.17 15.12
N GLY A 92 -9.74 63.60 16.34
CA GLY A 92 -11.02 63.27 16.98
C GLY A 92 -10.94 62.37 18.22
N SER A 93 -10.73 62.94 19.40
CA SER A 93 -10.81 62.21 20.67
C SER A 93 -12.26 61.92 21.11
N ALA A 94 -12.53 60.72 21.63
CA ALA A 94 -13.58 60.51 22.64
C ALA A 94 -13.36 59.21 23.44
N THR A 95 -13.44 59.31 24.76
CA THR A 95 -13.45 58.19 25.71
C THR A 95 -14.83 57.54 25.80
N GLY A 96 -14.91 56.21 25.91
CA GLY A 96 -16.15 55.49 26.19
C GLY A 96 -15.87 54.11 26.78
N SER A 97 -16.47 53.82 27.95
CA SER A 97 -16.23 52.59 28.71
C SER A 97 -17.48 51.70 28.73
N LEU A 98 -17.26 50.38 28.93
CA LEU A 98 -18.24 49.35 29.30
C LEU A 98 -19.41 49.06 28.33
N CYS A 99 -19.42 47.84 27.77
CA CYS A 99 -20.37 46.80 28.18
C CYS A 99 -20.07 45.45 27.49
N ALA A 100 -20.19 44.35 28.24
CA ALA A 100 -20.07 43.00 27.69
C ALA A 100 -21.42 42.53 27.11
N VAL A 101 -21.39 42.00 25.88
CA VAL A 101 -22.54 41.36 25.20
C VAL A 101 -22.00 40.10 24.51
N PRO A 102 -22.67 38.94 24.58
CA PRO A 102 -22.12 37.69 24.08
C PRO A 102 -22.03 37.69 22.54
N VAL A 103 -20.84 37.39 22.02
CA VAL A 103 -20.65 37.17 20.58
C VAL A 103 -21.16 35.78 20.22
N THR A 104 -22.37 35.73 19.65
CA THR A 104 -22.86 34.56 18.93
C THR A 104 -21.99 34.32 17.70
N LEU A 105 -21.35 33.15 17.62
CA LEU A 105 -20.55 32.69 16.48
C LEU A 105 -21.40 32.65 15.19
N PRO A 106 -20.99 33.31 14.09
CA PRO A 106 -21.64 33.17 12.80
C PRO A 106 -20.99 32.08 11.93
N ALA A 107 -21.79 31.04 11.63
CA ALA A 107 -21.80 30.31 10.35
C ALA A 107 -20.47 29.77 9.74
N LYS A 108 -19.88 28.70 10.33
CA LYS A 108 -18.93 27.82 9.60
C LYS A 108 -19.65 26.75 8.73
N GLU A 109 -20.94 26.48 8.96
CA GLU A 109 -21.76 25.54 8.16
C GLU A 109 -21.84 25.90 6.66
N ARG A 110 -21.67 27.18 6.31
CA ARG A 110 -21.80 27.63 4.90
C ARG A 110 -20.65 27.16 4.01
N LEU A 111 -19.44 26.99 4.54
CA LEU A 111 -18.27 26.56 3.76
C LEU A 111 -18.42 25.10 3.31
N LEU A 112 -18.83 24.19 4.20
CA LEU A 112 -19.13 22.80 3.84
C LEU A 112 -20.29 22.74 2.84
N SER A 113 -21.34 23.55 3.00
CA SER A 113 -22.45 23.60 2.03
C SER A 113 -21.99 24.02 0.62
N GLY A 114 -21.07 24.99 0.51
CA GLY A 114 -20.56 25.48 -0.76
C GLY A 114 -19.70 24.45 -1.51
N VAL A 115 -18.85 23.72 -0.79
CA VAL A 115 -18.03 22.65 -1.39
C VAL A 115 -18.88 21.46 -1.84
N THR A 116 -20.01 21.17 -1.17
CA THR A 116 -20.93 20.09 -1.58
C THR A 116 -21.90 20.45 -2.71
N ALA A 117 -22.17 21.74 -2.95
CA ALA A 117 -23.25 22.18 -3.85
C ALA A 117 -22.94 22.01 -5.34
N ASP A 118 -21.68 22.23 -5.76
CA ASP A 118 -21.25 22.21 -7.16
C ASP A 118 -20.43 20.96 -7.55
N LEU A 119 -20.43 19.92 -6.70
CA LEU A 119 -19.90 18.61 -7.11
C LEU A 119 -20.79 18.02 -8.22
N PRO A 120 -20.26 17.69 -9.40
CA PRO A 120 -21.02 16.93 -10.38
C PRO A 120 -21.39 15.59 -9.75
N ARG A 121 -22.71 15.29 -9.67
CA ARG A 121 -23.21 14.01 -9.13
C ARG A 121 -22.46 12.86 -9.80
N CYS A 122 -21.59 12.19 -9.04
CA CYS A 122 -20.89 11.01 -9.54
C CYS A 122 -21.92 9.99 -10.05
N PRO A 123 -21.80 9.51 -11.31
CA PRO A 123 -22.70 8.51 -11.84
C PRO A 123 -22.41 7.16 -11.19
N GLY A 124 -23.02 6.95 -10.01
CA GLY A 124 -22.97 5.69 -9.28
C GLY A 124 -23.20 5.87 -7.78
N ARG A 125 -24.40 5.50 -7.32
CA ARG A 125 -24.55 4.93 -5.97
C ARG A 125 -23.73 3.64 -5.95
N GLY A 126 -22.49 3.76 -5.52
CA GLY A 126 -21.52 2.68 -5.49
C GLY A 126 -20.65 2.87 -4.27
N GLN A 127 -21.26 2.67 -3.10
CA GLN A 127 -20.66 2.31 -1.83
C GLN A 127 -19.12 2.43 -1.80
N ALA A 128 -18.64 3.58 -1.31
CA ALA A 128 -17.28 3.71 -0.78
C ALA A 128 -17.23 2.89 0.51
N THR A 129 -17.02 1.60 0.32
CA THR A 129 -16.99 0.58 1.36
C THR A 129 -15.79 -0.30 1.05
N SER A 130 -15.06 -0.74 2.09
CA SER A 130 -13.91 -1.63 1.89
C SER A 130 -14.30 -2.83 1.02
N CYS A 131 -13.36 -3.34 0.22
CA CYS A 131 -13.62 -4.29 -0.89
C CYS A 131 -14.42 -5.56 -0.48
N TRP A 132 -14.50 -5.83 0.84
CA TRP A 132 -15.23 -6.90 1.53
C TRP A 132 -16.70 -6.62 1.89
N GLN A 133 -17.21 -5.43 1.59
CA GLN A 133 -18.54 -4.98 2.04
C GLN A 133 -19.68 -5.17 1.02
N GLU A 134 -19.42 -5.50 -0.25
CA GLU A 134 -20.48 -6.12 -1.08
C GLU A 134 -20.96 -7.40 -0.33
N PRO A 135 -22.25 -7.55 -0.01
CA PRO A 135 -22.71 -8.57 0.93
C PRO A 135 -22.71 -9.96 0.30
N LEU A 136 -21.56 -10.63 0.36
CA LEU A 136 -21.36 -12.00 -0.13
C LEU A 136 -22.34 -12.98 0.53
N LEU A 137 -22.62 -12.78 1.83
CA LEU A 137 -23.63 -13.49 2.61
C LEU A 137 -24.17 -12.55 3.71
N PRO A 138 -25.44 -12.09 3.62
CA PRO A 138 -26.09 -11.39 4.73
C PRO A 138 -26.10 -12.26 6.00
N GLY A 139 -25.67 -11.72 7.13
CA GLY A 139 -25.62 -12.43 8.42
C GLY A 139 -24.30 -13.13 8.77
N VAL A 140 -23.26 -13.06 7.91
CA VAL A 140 -21.92 -13.59 8.23
C VAL A 140 -21.01 -12.49 8.81
N SER A 141 -20.33 -12.80 9.92
CA SER A 141 -19.45 -11.83 10.61
C SER A 141 -18.32 -11.32 9.71
N ALA A 142 -17.83 -10.10 9.97
CA ALA A 142 -16.75 -9.49 9.19
C ALA A 142 -15.50 -10.38 9.16
N PHE A 143 -15.09 -10.93 10.31
CA PHE A 143 -13.99 -11.89 10.42
C PHE A 143 -14.17 -13.15 9.57
N ALA A 144 -15.39 -13.73 9.54
CA ALA A 144 -15.67 -14.90 8.72
C ALA A 144 -15.68 -14.57 7.22
N ARG A 145 -16.18 -13.39 6.81
CA ARG A 145 -16.07 -12.89 5.43
C ARG A 145 -14.61 -12.67 5.01
N TYR A 146 -13.82 -12.03 5.87
CA TYR A 146 -12.37 -11.82 5.68
C TYR A 146 -11.63 -13.15 5.50
N SER A 147 -11.81 -14.10 6.43
CA SER A 147 -11.15 -15.41 6.35
C SER A 147 -11.60 -16.23 5.14
N LEU A 148 -12.84 -16.07 4.67
CA LEU A 148 -13.34 -16.73 3.46
C LEU A 148 -12.66 -16.17 2.21
N TYR A 149 -12.46 -14.85 2.15
CA TYR A 149 -11.77 -14.20 1.06
C TYR A 149 -10.26 -14.53 1.05
N ALA A 150 -9.55 -14.16 2.12
CA ALA A 150 -8.08 -14.18 2.16
C ALA A 150 -7.46 -15.60 2.19
N ARG A 151 -8.25 -16.66 2.37
CA ARG A 151 -7.72 -18.03 2.61
C ARG A 151 -8.37 -19.14 1.78
N THR A 152 -9.29 -18.84 0.84
CA THR A 152 -10.01 -19.89 0.10
C THR A 152 -10.11 -19.65 -1.40
N ARG A 153 -10.32 -20.76 -2.15
CA ARG A 153 -10.65 -20.71 -3.59
C ARG A 153 -11.92 -19.91 -3.89
N LEU A 154 -12.85 -19.79 -2.92
CA LEU A 154 -14.05 -18.98 -3.10
C LEU A 154 -13.71 -17.49 -3.06
N GLY A 155 -12.74 -17.08 -2.23
CA GLY A 155 -12.16 -15.74 -2.26
C GLY A 155 -11.54 -15.39 -3.61
N TYR A 156 -10.74 -16.31 -4.17
CA TYR A 156 -10.19 -16.16 -5.52
C TYR A 156 -11.29 -16.02 -6.59
N LEU A 157 -12.37 -16.81 -6.52
CA LEU A 157 -13.52 -16.66 -7.42
C LEU A 157 -14.24 -15.30 -7.27
N PHE A 158 -14.25 -14.71 -6.07
CA PHE A 158 -14.77 -13.35 -5.87
C PHE A 158 -13.85 -12.29 -6.46
N TYR A 159 -12.53 -12.40 -6.25
CA TYR A 159 -11.53 -11.54 -6.90
C TYR A 159 -11.65 -11.60 -8.44
N GLN A 160 -11.76 -12.79 -9.05
CA GLN A 160 -11.94 -12.92 -10.50
C GLN A 160 -13.23 -12.23 -10.99
N ARG A 161 -14.29 -12.21 -10.19
CA ARG A 161 -15.52 -11.45 -10.48
C ARG A 161 -15.34 -9.95 -10.30
N GLN A 162 -14.59 -9.50 -9.30
CA GLN A 162 -14.24 -8.09 -9.09
C GLN A 162 -13.43 -7.56 -10.27
N VAL A 163 -12.37 -8.27 -10.68
CA VAL A 163 -11.56 -7.95 -11.88
C VAL A 163 -12.44 -7.87 -13.13
N LYS A 164 -13.32 -8.85 -13.36
CA LYS A 164 -14.24 -8.81 -14.51
C LYS A 164 -15.17 -7.58 -14.47
N LYS A 165 -15.88 -7.36 -13.35
CA LYS A 165 -16.75 -6.18 -13.16
C LYS A 165 -15.98 -4.87 -13.36
N ALA A 166 -14.74 -4.81 -12.87
CA ALA A 166 -13.90 -3.62 -12.96
C ALA A 166 -13.49 -3.32 -14.39
N ARG A 167 -13.02 -4.31 -15.16
CA ARG A 167 -12.72 -4.14 -16.60
C ARG A 167 -13.95 -3.68 -17.41
N GLU A 168 -15.13 -4.19 -17.08
CA GLU A 168 -16.40 -3.77 -17.70
C GLU A 168 -16.78 -2.32 -17.35
N ARG A 169 -16.49 -1.85 -16.12
CA ARG A 169 -16.83 -0.50 -15.63
C ARG A 169 -15.76 0.56 -15.92
N TYR A 170 -14.50 0.14 -15.97
CA TYR A 170 -13.30 0.96 -16.05
C TYR A 170 -12.32 0.37 -17.09
N PRO A 171 -12.69 0.36 -18.39
CA PRO A 171 -11.88 -0.30 -19.44
C PRO A 171 -10.49 0.32 -19.66
N HIS A 172 -10.25 1.51 -19.12
CA HIS A 172 -8.96 2.22 -19.13
C HIS A 172 -8.41 2.47 -17.72
N GLY A 173 -8.85 1.67 -16.73
CA GLY A 173 -8.57 1.88 -15.31
C GLY A 173 -9.48 2.92 -14.66
N HIS A 174 -9.46 2.95 -13.32
CA HIS A 174 -10.24 3.90 -12.50
C HIS A 174 -9.62 5.31 -12.45
N SER A 175 -8.40 5.44 -12.93
CA SER A 175 -7.62 6.68 -12.97
C SER A 175 -6.79 6.75 -14.26
N VAL A 176 -6.39 7.95 -14.67
CA VAL A 176 -5.42 8.14 -15.76
C VAL A 176 -4.01 7.86 -15.21
N PRO A 177 -3.23 6.91 -15.77
CA PRO A 177 -1.85 6.67 -15.38
C PRO A 177 -0.99 7.93 -15.53
N GLN A 178 -0.17 8.24 -14.53
CA GLN A 178 0.81 9.34 -14.59
C GLN A 178 2.19 8.76 -14.25
N PRO A 179 3.04 8.47 -15.25
CA PRO A 179 4.37 7.92 -14.99
C PRO A 179 5.28 8.97 -14.37
N TYR A 180 6.06 8.57 -13.36
CA TYR A 180 7.12 9.36 -12.77
C TYR A 180 8.45 8.90 -13.34
N CYS A 181 9.19 9.82 -13.97
CA CYS A 181 10.43 9.54 -14.67
C CYS A 181 11.60 10.32 -14.04
N PHE A 182 12.66 9.59 -13.71
CA PHE A 182 13.95 10.10 -13.25
C PHE A 182 15.06 9.55 -14.17
N PRO A 183 16.28 10.11 -14.16
CA PRO A 183 17.41 9.51 -14.86
C PRO A 183 17.61 8.02 -14.50
N GLY A 184 17.40 7.11 -15.44
CA GLY A 184 17.55 5.66 -15.23
C GLY A 184 16.36 4.94 -14.56
N LEU A 185 15.33 5.65 -14.09
CA LEU A 185 14.20 5.08 -13.35
C LEU A 185 12.86 5.59 -13.88
N LYS A 186 11.90 4.69 -14.10
CA LYS A 186 10.49 5.05 -14.35
C LYS A 186 9.58 4.24 -13.43
N ILE A 187 8.63 4.91 -12.78
CA ILE A 187 7.56 4.30 -11.98
C ILE A 187 6.24 4.59 -12.69
N LEU A 188 5.52 3.54 -13.10
CA LEU A 188 4.23 3.63 -13.76
C LEU A 188 3.13 3.05 -12.84
N PRO A 189 2.25 3.89 -12.28
CA PRO A 189 1.03 3.43 -11.62
C PRO A 189 0.06 2.83 -12.65
N ILE A 190 -0.37 1.60 -12.39
CA ILE A 190 -1.34 0.86 -13.21
C ILE A 190 -2.64 0.79 -12.40
N PRO A 191 -3.67 1.59 -12.73
CA PRO A 191 -4.94 1.58 -12.03
C PRO A 191 -5.73 0.31 -12.38
N VAL A 192 -5.90 -0.56 -11.39
CA VAL A 192 -6.50 -1.89 -11.51
C VAL A 192 -7.70 -2.04 -10.57
N LEU A 193 -8.58 -3.00 -10.86
CA LEU A 193 -9.87 -3.17 -10.17
C LEU A 193 -10.65 -1.84 -10.12
N SER A 194 -11.34 -1.54 -9.00
CA SER A 194 -12.12 -0.31 -8.82
C SER A 194 -11.32 0.87 -8.30
N ASN A 195 -10.22 0.61 -7.57
CA ASN A 195 -9.43 1.63 -6.88
C ASN A 195 -8.00 1.18 -6.52
N ASN A 196 -7.57 -0.05 -6.82
CA ASN A 196 -6.22 -0.55 -6.50
C ASN A 196 -5.16 0.01 -7.47
N TYR A 197 -3.90 0.10 -7.04
CA TYR A 197 -2.76 0.35 -7.90
C TYR A 197 -1.79 -0.83 -7.88
N SER A 198 -1.43 -1.33 -9.06
CA SER A 198 -0.15 -2.03 -9.26
C SER A 198 0.90 -1.02 -9.69
N TYR A 199 2.18 -1.27 -9.42
CA TYR A 199 3.26 -0.36 -9.82
C TYR A 199 4.32 -1.08 -10.64
N LEU A 200 4.49 -0.68 -11.90
CA LEU A 200 5.59 -1.16 -12.75
C LEU A 200 6.78 -0.21 -12.56
N VAL A 201 7.85 -0.74 -11.97
CA VAL A 201 9.11 -0.03 -11.67
C VAL A 201 10.17 -0.51 -12.66
N ILE A 202 10.72 0.41 -13.44
CA ILE A 202 11.55 0.13 -14.61
C ILE A 202 12.92 0.76 -14.42
N ASP A 203 13.98 -0.05 -14.52
CA ASP A 203 15.33 0.42 -14.84
C ASP A 203 15.38 0.73 -16.34
N THR A 204 15.37 2.02 -16.67
CA THR A 204 15.34 2.47 -18.07
C THR A 204 16.70 2.35 -18.76
N GLY A 205 17.77 2.02 -18.03
CA GLY A 205 19.09 1.72 -18.59
C GLY A 205 19.26 0.27 -19.04
N SER A 206 18.56 -0.69 -18.40
CA SER A 206 18.62 -2.12 -18.72
C SER A 206 17.34 -2.70 -19.33
N SER A 207 16.24 -1.94 -19.34
CA SER A 207 14.88 -2.40 -19.64
C SER A 207 14.39 -3.55 -18.75
N GLN A 208 15.03 -3.79 -17.60
CA GLN A 208 14.52 -4.70 -16.59
C GLN A 208 13.48 -4.00 -15.72
N ALA A 209 12.43 -4.73 -15.35
CA ALA A 209 11.34 -4.21 -14.54
C ALA A 209 10.95 -5.15 -13.39
N ALA A 210 10.49 -4.54 -12.31
CA ALA A 210 9.77 -5.18 -11.23
C ALA A 210 8.32 -4.67 -11.20
N VAL A 211 7.38 -5.51 -10.80
CA VAL A 211 6.00 -5.07 -10.51
C VAL A 211 5.68 -5.26 -9.03
N ILE A 212 5.12 -4.22 -8.41
CA ILE A 212 4.55 -4.29 -7.06
C ILE A 212 3.05 -4.58 -7.17
N ASP A 213 2.57 -5.53 -6.37
CA ASP A 213 1.16 -5.91 -6.23
C ASP A 213 0.39 -6.03 -7.56
N PRO A 214 0.74 -6.99 -8.44
CA PRO A 214 0.09 -7.16 -9.74
C PRO A 214 -1.30 -7.76 -9.61
N SER A 215 -2.29 -6.94 -9.26
CA SER A 215 -3.67 -7.35 -9.02
C SER A 215 -4.36 -7.84 -10.28
N ASP A 216 -4.29 -7.09 -11.39
CA ASP A 216 -4.86 -7.48 -12.68
C ASP A 216 -3.75 -7.89 -13.65
N PRO A 217 -3.57 -9.20 -13.94
CA PRO A 217 -2.49 -9.69 -14.77
C PRO A 217 -2.61 -9.33 -16.25
N LEU A 218 -3.79 -8.91 -16.74
CA LEU A 218 -3.93 -8.44 -18.13
C LEU A 218 -3.57 -6.96 -18.25
N ALA A 219 -3.98 -6.14 -17.28
CA ALA A 219 -3.60 -4.73 -17.25
C ALA A 219 -2.08 -4.58 -17.05
N VAL A 220 -1.50 -5.37 -16.15
CA VAL A 220 -0.04 -5.40 -15.93
C VAL A 220 0.70 -5.94 -17.16
N GLN A 221 0.21 -7.00 -17.82
CA GLN A 221 0.81 -7.49 -19.06
C GLN A 221 0.80 -6.42 -20.17
N ALA A 222 -0.32 -5.71 -20.35
CA ALA A 222 -0.42 -4.67 -21.37
C ALA A 222 0.59 -3.54 -21.12
N ALA A 223 0.78 -3.10 -19.87
CA ALA A 223 1.79 -2.12 -19.53
C ALA A 223 3.24 -2.62 -19.78
N ILE A 224 3.53 -3.89 -19.48
CA ILE A 224 4.84 -4.50 -19.77
C ILE A 224 5.12 -4.52 -21.29
N GLU A 225 4.11 -4.84 -22.10
CA GLU A 225 4.19 -4.87 -23.56
C GLU A 225 4.31 -3.46 -24.17
N GLU A 226 3.56 -2.48 -23.64
CA GLU A 226 3.60 -1.08 -24.09
C GLU A 226 4.96 -0.40 -23.77
N GLU A 227 5.52 -0.68 -22.60
CA GLU A 227 6.84 -0.17 -22.18
C GLU A 227 8.01 -0.94 -22.80
N GLY A 228 7.77 -2.13 -23.37
CA GLY A 228 8.80 -2.96 -24.00
C GLY A 228 9.85 -3.52 -23.02
N VAL A 229 9.45 -3.81 -21.78
CA VAL A 229 10.36 -4.18 -20.67
C VAL A 229 10.33 -5.68 -20.36
N MET A 230 11.39 -6.17 -19.72
CA MET A 230 11.50 -7.55 -19.23
C MET A 230 11.10 -7.62 -17.75
N LEU A 231 10.03 -8.35 -17.43
CA LEU A 231 9.59 -8.53 -16.05
C LEU A 231 10.47 -9.58 -15.32
N GLU A 232 11.30 -9.12 -14.40
CA GLU A 232 12.24 -9.92 -13.62
C GLU A 232 11.67 -10.37 -12.27
N ALA A 233 10.81 -9.53 -11.68
CA ALA A 233 10.36 -9.67 -10.30
C ALA A 233 8.92 -9.20 -10.08
N ILE A 234 8.23 -9.92 -9.20
CA ILE A 234 6.98 -9.51 -8.55
C ILE A 234 7.30 -9.32 -7.07
N PHE A 235 6.91 -8.18 -6.51
CA PHE A 235 6.93 -7.93 -5.07
C PHE A 235 5.49 -7.83 -4.56
N CYS A 236 5.10 -8.69 -3.61
CA CYS A 236 3.79 -8.63 -2.98
C CYS A 236 3.89 -8.04 -1.58
N THR A 237 3.14 -6.98 -1.30
CA THR A 237 3.08 -6.38 0.05
C THR A 237 2.39 -7.31 1.03
N HIS A 238 1.32 -8.00 0.61
CA HIS A 238 0.57 -8.96 1.41
C HIS A 238 -0.29 -9.92 0.57
N LYS A 239 -0.99 -10.86 1.24
CA LYS A 239 -1.70 -11.99 0.62
C LYS A 239 -3.09 -11.75 0.01
N HIS A 240 -3.62 -10.53 -0.01
CA HIS A 240 -5.00 -10.33 -0.51
C HIS A 240 -5.03 -10.43 -2.04
N TRP A 241 -6.10 -10.99 -2.59
CA TRP A 241 -6.13 -11.30 -4.03
C TRP A 241 -6.18 -10.05 -4.91
N ASP A 242 -6.63 -8.91 -4.40
CA ASP A 242 -6.53 -7.61 -5.06
C ASP A 242 -5.12 -6.98 -4.98
N HIS A 243 -4.13 -7.70 -4.47
CA HIS A 243 -2.70 -7.37 -4.57
C HIS A 243 -1.91 -8.51 -5.25
N SER A 244 -2.13 -9.76 -4.82
CA SER A 244 -1.37 -10.93 -5.30
C SER A 244 -2.12 -11.79 -6.33
N GLY A 245 -3.24 -11.33 -6.86
CA GLY A 245 -4.15 -12.11 -7.70
C GLY A 245 -3.64 -12.42 -9.11
N GLY A 246 -2.78 -11.57 -9.67
CA GLY A 246 -2.16 -11.77 -10.98
C GLY A 246 -0.86 -12.57 -10.97
N ASN A 247 -0.29 -12.87 -9.79
CA ASN A 247 0.99 -13.57 -9.63
C ASN A 247 1.10 -14.81 -10.52
N TRP A 248 0.07 -15.67 -10.48
CA TRP A 248 0.09 -16.94 -11.23
C TRP A 248 0.18 -16.71 -12.74
N GLU A 249 -0.63 -15.82 -13.31
CA GLU A 249 -0.65 -15.58 -14.76
C GLU A 249 0.63 -14.90 -15.26
N LEU A 250 1.22 -13.99 -14.47
CA LEU A 250 2.48 -13.33 -14.84
C LEU A 250 3.69 -14.26 -14.69
N CYS A 251 3.74 -15.10 -13.66
CA CYS A 251 4.80 -16.10 -13.50
C CYS A 251 4.85 -17.07 -14.69
N GLN A 252 3.69 -17.52 -15.19
CA GLN A 252 3.61 -18.42 -16.34
C GLN A 252 4.08 -17.77 -17.65
N LYS A 253 4.04 -16.44 -17.77
CA LYS A 253 4.47 -15.70 -18.97
C LYS A 253 5.95 -15.31 -18.93
N HIS A 254 6.44 -14.87 -17.76
CA HIS A 254 7.77 -14.23 -17.62
C HIS A 254 8.79 -15.05 -16.84
N ASN A 255 8.39 -16.13 -16.15
CA ASN A 255 9.26 -16.91 -15.25
C ASN A 255 9.96 -16.02 -14.19
N CYS A 256 9.25 -14.99 -13.72
CA CYS A 256 9.76 -13.98 -12.80
C CYS A 256 9.84 -14.48 -11.35
N ARG A 257 10.72 -13.85 -10.56
CA ARG A 257 10.88 -14.13 -9.13
C ARG A 257 9.73 -13.50 -8.34
N VAL A 258 9.14 -14.21 -7.40
CA VAL A 258 8.05 -13.69 -6.55
C VAL A 258 8.55 -13.54 -5.12
N TYR A 259 8.54 -12.30 -4.66
CA TYR A 259 8.98 -11.85 -3.35
C TYR A 259 7.80 -11.49 -2.45
N GLY A 260 7.98 -11.72 -1.15
CA GLY A 260 6.98 -11.43 -0.12
C GLY A 260 7.28 -12.18 1.18
N SER A 261 6.42 -12.02 2.17
CA SER A 261 6.59 -12.67 3.47
C SER A 261 6.22 -14.15 3.43
N ALA A 262 7.03 -15.00 4.08
CA ALA A 262 6.66 -16.39 4.36
C ALA A 262 5.54 -16.52 5.41
N LEU A 263 5.21 -15.45 6.15
CA LEU A 263 4.11 -15.43 7.12
C LEU A 263 2.74 -15.21 6.46
N ASP A 264 2.74 -14.71 5.22
CA ASP A 264 1.55 -14.54 4.40
C ASP A 264 1.51 -15.61 3.30
N ALA A 265 0.31 -16.09 2.97
CA ALA A 265 0.11 -17.16 1.99
C ALA A 265 0.19 -16.63 0.53
N ILE A 266 1.27 -15.93 0.18
CA ILE A 266 1.49 -15.29 -1.12
C ILE A 266 1.44 -16.34 -2.25
N PRO A 267 0.51 -16.22 -3.22
CA PRO A 267 0.44 -17.10 -4.39
C PRO A 267 1.75 -17.06 -5.21
N GLN A 268 2.29 -18.22 -5.54
CA GLN A 268 3.54 -18.40 -6.28
C GLN A 268 4.81 -17.83 -5.60
N LEU A 269 4.80 -17.61 -4.28
CA LEU A 269 6.01 -17.22 -3.55
C LEU A 269 7.17 -18.18 -3.85
N THR A 270 8.28 -17.62 -4.33
CA THR A 270 9.51 -18.37 -4.64
C THR A 270 10.69 -17.90 -3.81
N HIS A 271 10.71 -16.61 -3.44
CA HIS A 271 11.78 -15.96 -2.71
C HIS A 271 11.19 -15.28 -1.46
N PRO A 272 10.94 -16.02 -0.37
CA PRO A 272 10.50 -15.42 0.88
C PRO A 272 11.57 -14.48 1.42
N LEU A 273 11.18 -13.29 1.87
CA LEU A 273 12.10 -12.28 2.40
C LEU A 273 11.97 -12.13 3.93
N ALA A 274 13.03 -11.62 4.55
CA ALA A 274 13.06 -11.20 5.94
C ALA A 274 12.99 -9.67 6.09
N ASP A 275 12.76 -9.19 7.31
CA ASP A 275 12.89 -7.76 7.64
C ASP A 275 14.33 -7.26 7.37
N ARG A 276 14.45 -6.05 6.84
CA ARG A 276 15.72 -5.39 6.43
C ARG A 276 16.50 -6.09 5.31
N GLU A 277 15.94 -7.10 4.66
CA GLU A 277 16.57 -7.74 3.51
C GLU A 277 16.60 -6.79 2.29
N LYS A 278 17.64 -6.90 1.46
CA LYS A 278 17.79 -6.09 0.25
C LYS A 278 17.79 -6.95 -1.01
N VAL A 279 17.01 -6.54 -1.99
CA VAL A 279 16.81 -7.25 -3.27
C VAL A 279 17.07 -6.30 -4.43
N SER A 280 17.83 -6.77 -5.44
CA SER A 280 18.12 -5.98 -6.64
C SER A 280 17.52 -6.59 -7.92
N VAL A 281 17.07 -5.70 -8.80
CA VAL A 281 16.50 -5.99 -10.13
C VAL A 281 17.07 -4.96 -11.11
N GLY A 282 18.02 -5.37 -11.95
CA GLY A 282 18.86 -4.39 -12.66
C GLY A 282 19.55 -3.45 -11.69
N CYS A 283 19.45 -2.14 -11.93
CA CYS A 283 19.94 -1.11 -11.02
C CYS A 283 18.99 -0.81 -9.85
N LEU A 284 17.74 -1.29 -9.88
CA LEU A 284 16.76 -1.07 -8.81
C LEU A 284 17.20 -1.86 -7.56
N THR A 285 17.27 -1.20 -6.40
CA THR A 285 17.56 -1.86 -5.11
C THR A 285 16.47 -1.53 -4.11
N PHE A 286 15.77 -2.55 -3.63
CA PHE A 286 14.69 -2.44 -2.66
C PHE A 286 15.17 -2.95 -1.29
N GLU A 287 14.95 -2.18 -0.22
CA GLU A 287 14.98 -2.66 1.16
C GLU A 287 13.55 -3.04 1.59
N VAL A 288 13.40 -4.21 2.21
CA VAL A 288 12.11 -4.69 2.72
C VAL A 288 11.97 -4.34 4.19
N LEU A 289 10.80 -3.83 4.58
CA LEU A 289 10.43 -3.64 5.98
C LEU A 289 9.21 -4.50 6.32
N ALA A 290 9.32 -5.30 7.38
CA ALA A 290 8.19 -6.02 7.94
C ALA A 290 7.27 -5.04 8.69
N THR A 291 6.00 -4.98 8.28
CA THR A 291 5.02 -3.99 8.76
C THR A 291 3.69 -4.66 9.14
N PRO A 292 3.71 -5.62 10.08
CA PRO A 292 2.51 -6.35 10.48
C PRO A 292 1.42 -5.39 11.00
N GLY A 293 0.16 -5.74 10.74
CA GLY A 293 -0.98 -4.90 11.13
C GLY A 293 -2.19 -5.24 10.30
N HIS A 294 -2.16 -4.88 9.01
CA HIS A 294 -3.20 -5.21 8.05
C HIS A 294 -3.31 -6.74 7.85
N THR A 295 -2.18 -7.39 7.55
CA THR A 295 -1.99 -8.84 7.70
C THR A 295 -0.82 -9.13 8.64
N VAL A 296 -0.69 -10.39 9.08
CA VAL A 296 0.48 -10.81 9.88
C VAL A 296 1.79 -10.80 9.09
N GLY A 297 1.72 -10.96 7.77
CA GLY A 297 2.87 -10.99 6.88
C GLY A 297 3.06 -9.74 6.04
N HIS A 298 2.37 -8.63 6.34
CA HIS A 298 2.46 -7.42 5.53
C HIS A 298 3.89 -6.86 5.52
N MET A 299 4.35 -6.48 4.33
CA MET A 299 5.66 -5.91 4.05
C MET A 299 5.52 -4.66 3.18
N VAL A 300 6.44 -3.72 3.34
CA VAL A 300 6.59 -2.58 2.44
C VAL A 300 7.97 -2.60 1.80
N TYR A 301 8.07 -2.03 0.61
CA TYR A 301 9.29 -2.03 -0.20
C TYR A 301 9.79 -0.60 -0.38
N VAL A 302 11.04 -0.34 0.00
CA VAL A 302 11.69 0.96 -0.11
C VAL A 302 12.73 0.88 -1.22
N LEU A 303 12.43 1.48 -2.37
CA LEU A 303 13.39 1.64 -3.46
C LEU A 303 14.38 2.76 -3.12
N ASP A 304 15.67 2.46 -3.21
CA ASP A 304 16.74 3.46 -3.17
C ASP A 304 16.72 4.31 -4.44
N GLY A 305 16.32 5.58 -4.31
CA GLY A 305 16.29 6.56 -5.39
C GLY A 305 17.65 7.22 -5.67
N GLY A 306 18.63 7.07 -4.78
CA GLY A 306 19.94 7.73 -4.85
C GLY A 306 20.69 7.52 -6.17
N PRO A 307 20.81 6.29 -6.69
CA PRO A 307 21.44 6.00 -7.99
C PRO A 307 20.77 6.71 -9.19
N PHE A 308 19.52 7.13 -9.04
CA PHE A 308 18.69 7.73 -10.08
C PHE A 308 18.48 9.24 -9.91
N GLY A 309 19.06 9.86 -8.87
CA GLY A 309 18.79 11.26 -8.52
C GLY A 309 17.35 11.51 -8.06
N SER A 310 16.70 10.49 -7.50
CA SER A 310 15.33 10.51 -6.97
C SER A 310 15.34 10.44 -5.43
N PRO A 311 14.32 10.98 -4.73
CA PRO A 311 14.05 10.58 -3.35
C PRO A 311 13.75 9.07 -3.26
N PRO A 312 13.89 8.45 -2.08
CA PRO A 312 13.43 7.08 -1.83
C PRO A 312 11.94 6.92 -2.16
N CYS A 313 11.54 5.73 -2.61
CA CYS A 313 10.13 5.43 -2.91
C CYS A 313 9.62 4.28 -2.04
N LEU A 314 8.64 4.57 -1.18
CA LEU A 314 7.96 3.60 -0.32
C LEU A 314 6.71 3.06 -1.02
N PHE A 315 6.73 1.80 -1.43
CA PHE A 315 5.54 1.06 -1.85
C PHE A 315 4.89 0.45 -0.60
N SER A 316 3.81 1.08 -0.14
CA SER A 316 3.25 0.87 1.19
C SER A 316 2.13 -0.17 1.26
N GLY A 317 1.61 -0.63 0.12
CA GLY A 317 0.47 -1.54 0.08
C GLY A 317 -0.69 -1.02 0.91
N ASP A 318 -1.15 -1.84 1.86
CA ASP A 318 -2.26 -1.53 2.77
C ASP A 318 -1.81 -1.13 4.18
N LEU A 319 -0.54 -0.79 4.37
CA LEU A 319 -0.08 -0.12 5.59
C LEU A 319 -0.60 1.33 5.65
N LEU A 320 -0.22 2.11 4.63
CA LEU A 320 -0.38 3.58 4.60
C LEU A 320 -0.98 4.03 3.28
N PHE A 321 -2.01 4.87 3.37
CA PHE A 321 -2.67 5.52 2.23
C PHE A 321 -2.55 7.04 2.36
N LEU A 322 -2.83 7.77 1.29
CA LEU A 322 -3.02 9.22 1.38
C LEU A 322 -4.14 9.54 2.39
N ALA A 323 -3.77 10.24 3.47
CA ALA A 323 -4.61 10.57 4.62
C ALA A 323 -5.27 9.36 5.34
N GLY A 324 -4.77 8.13 5.13
CA GLY A 324 -5.35 6.91 5.69
C GLY A 324 -4.33 5.85 6.10
N CYS A 325 -4.82 4.78 6.72
CA CYS A 325 -4.09 3.52 6.89
C CYS A 325 -5.03 2.33 6.62
N GLY A 326 -4.48 1.13 6.50
CA GLY A 326 -5.27 -0.11 6.41
C GLY A 326 -6.11 -0.39 7.66
N GLU A 327 -7.15 -1.21 7.49
CA GLU A 327 -7.83 -1.84 8.62
C GLU A 327 -6.91 -2.93 9.22
N PRO A 328 -6.63 -2.95 10.53
CA PRO A 328 -5.73 -3.93 11.14
C PRO A 328 -6.43 -5.29 11.31
N PHE A 329 -6.66 -6.02 10.21
CA PHE A 329 -7.45 -7.27 10.24
C PHE A 329 -6.80 -8.40 11.04
N GLU A 330 -5.47 -8.45 11.09
CA GLU A 330 -4.73 -9.53 11.76
C GLU A 330 -3.70 -9.03 12.81
N GLY A 331 -3.66 -7.71 13.09
CA GLY A 331 -2.76 -7.09 14.07
C GLY A 331 -3.51 -6.26 15.12
N SER A 332 -2.79 -5.83 16.17
CA SER A 332 -3.34 -4.92 17.18
C SER A 332 -3.12 -3.44 16.81
N PRO A 333 -3.81 -2.47 17.44
CA PRO A 333 -3.52 -1.04 17.27
C PRO A 333 -2.07 -0.68 17.59
N GLU A 334 -1.47 -1.33 18.58
CA GLU A 334 -0.06 -1.17 18.98
C GLU A 334 0.88 -1.72 17.88
N THR A 335 0.51 -2.84 17.26
CA THR A 335 1.26 -3.46 16.15
C THR A 335 1.21 -2.55 14.92
N MET A 336 0.04 -2.02 14.57
CA MET A 336 -0.15 -1.07 13.49
C MET A 336 0.59 0.25 13.75
N LEU A 337 0.56 0.77 14.99
CA LEU A 337 1.29 1.98 15.36
C LEU A 337 2.81 1.80 15.15
N ALA A 338 3.39 0.70 15.63
CA ALA A 338 4.81 0.41 15.44
C ALA A 338 5.21 0.31 13.95
N SER A 339 4.35 -0.28 13.12
CA SER A 339 4.55 -0.36 11.66
C SER A 339 4.46 1.01 10.97
N LEU A 340 3.57 1.90 11.43
CA LEU A 340 3.47 3.28 10.93
C LEU A 340 4.68 4.12 11.37
N ASP A 341 5.11 4.01 12.62
CA ASP A 341 6.31 4.70 13.14
C ASP A 341 7.59 4.24 12.42
N LEU A 342 7.69 2.95 12.10
CA LEU A 342 8.74 2.40 11.26
C LEU A 342 8.74 3.04 9.86
N ALA A 343 7.58 3.18 9.21
CA ALA A 343 7.48 3.86 7.92
C ALA A 343 7.88 5.35 8.01
N MET A 344 7.50 6.06 9.08
CA MET A 344 7.88 7.46 9.30
C MET A 344 9.38 7.67 9.53
N SER A 345 10.15 6.62 9.84
CA SER A 345 11.61 6.72 9.98
C SER A 345 12.38 6.89 8.65
N LEU A 346 11.70 6.78 7.50
CA LEU A 346 12.34 6.76 6.17
C LEU A 346 12.74 8.15 5.61
N GLY A 347 12.36 9.24 6.28
CA GLY A 347 12.65 10.61 5.83
C GLY A 347 11.48 11.29 5.14
N GLU A 348 11.35 12.59 5.36
CA GLU A 348 10.17 13.38 4.95
C GLU A 348 9.99 13.49 3.43
N ASP A 349 11.07 13.41 2.64
CA ASP A 349 11.06 13.49 1.18
C ASP A 349 10.74 12.15 0.48
N THR A 350 10.65 11.04 1.24
CA THR A 350 10.28 9.73 0.70
C THR A 350 8.90 9.78 0.03
N LEU A 351 8.85 9.35 -1.24
CA LEU A 351 7.63 9.29 -2.05
C LEU A 351 6.78 8.07 -1.65
N LEU A 352 5.50 8.31 -1.35
CA LEU A 352 4.53 7.30 -0.92
C LEU A 352 3.70 6.77 -2.10
N TRP A 353 3.75 5.46 -2.31
CA TRP A 353 2.99 4.72 -3.32
C TRP A 353 2.02 3.72 -2.64
N PRO A 354 0.74 4.09 -2.46
CA PRO A 354 -0.26 3.30 -1.72
C PRO A 354 -0.95 2.22 -2.55
N GLY A 355 -1.44 1.16 -1.89
CA GLY A 355 -2.21 0.11 -2.55
C GLY A 355 -3.51 0.58 -3.22
N HIS A 356 -4.10 1.69 -2.77
CA HIS A 356 -5.42 2.16 -3.21
C HIS A 356 -5.56 3.69 -3.36
N GLU A 357 -6.41 4.08 -4.30
CA GLU A 357 -6.93 5.43 -4.54
C GLU A 357 -8.05 5.80 -3.52
N TYR A 358 -7.73 5.82 -2.22
CA TYR A 358 -8.66 6.20 -1.15
C TYR A 358 -8.57 7.69 -0.74
N ALA A 359 -7.67 8.47 -1.33
CA ALA A 359 -7.31 9.80 -0.85
C ALA A 359 -8.52 10.73 -0.60
N LEU A 360 -9.46 10.82 -1.54
CA LEU A 360 -10.62 11.69 -1.39
C LEU A 360 -11.52 11.30 -0.20
N GLU A 361 -11.76 10.01 0.01
CA GLU A 361 -12.57 9.52 1.14
C GLU A 361 -11.83 9.72 2.47
N CYS A 362 -10.53 9.40 2.49
CA CYS A 362 -9.67 9.55 3.66
C CYS A 362 -9.50 11.02 4.09
N LEU A 363 -9.26 11.93 3.15
CA LEU A 363 -9.19 13.38 3.40
C LEU A 363 -10.54 13.92 3.87
N THR A 364 -11.65 13.53 3.24
CA THR A 364 -13.00 13.95 3.67
C THR A 364 -13.30 13.51 5.10
N PHE A 365 -12.94 12.27 5.47
CA PHE A 365 -13.03 11.79 6.85
C PHE A 365 -12.12 12.58 7.80
N ALA A 366 -10.86 12.78 7.45
CA ALA A 366 -9.90 13.50 8.28
C ALA A 366 -10.37 14.94 8.57
N SER A 367 -11.01 15.61 7.60
CA SER A 367 -11.58 16.96 7.77
C SER A 367 -12.73 17.02 8.78
N LEU A 368 -13.35 15.89 9.14
CA LEU A 368 -14.32 15.80 10.23
C LEU A 368 -13.66 15.72 11.62
N LEU A 369 -12.36 15.44 11.68
CA LEU A 369 -11.59 15.38 12.92
C LEU A 369 -10.83 16.69 13.18
N GLU A 370 -10.12 17.23 12.17
CA GLU A 370 -9.25 18.40 12.34
C GLU A 370 -9.75 19.61 11.52
N LEU A 371 -10.84 20.24 11.99
CA LEU A 371 -11.58 21.32 11.31
C LEU A 371 -10.80 22.63 11.03
N ASP A 372 -9.63 22.81 11.65
CA ASP A 372 -8.78 24.00 11.53
C ASP A 372 -7.37 23.65 11.00
N ASN A 373 -7.18 22.44 10.45
CA ASN A 373 -5.93 22.02 9.80
C ASN A 373 -5.91 22.50 8.33
N SER A 374 -5.16 23.57 8.07
CA SER A 374 -5.08 24.18 6.73
C SER A 374 -4.34 23.33 5.69
N ALA A 375 -3.39 22.48 6.09
CA ALA A 375 -2.71 21.55 5.19
C ALA A 375 -3.68 20.46 4.68
N LEU A 376 -4.53 19.97 5.58
CA LEU A 376 -5.60 19.03 5.27
C LEU A 376 -6.67 19.65 4.35
N GLU A 377 -7.09 20.89 4.61
CA GLU A 377 -8.02 21.61 3.72
C GLU A 377 -7.45 21.76 2.30
N GLN A 378 -6.19 22.20 2.19
CA GLN A 378 -5.51 22.35 0.89
C GLN A 378 -5.36 21.01 0.16
N LYS A 379 -4.98 19.94 0.87
CA LYS A 379 -4.83 18.61 0.25
C LYS A 379 -6.17 18.03 -0.18
N LEU A 380 -7.26 18.26 0.57
CA LEU A 380 -8.63 17.88 0.17
C LEU A 380 -9.05 18.63 -1.10
N GLN A 381 -8.88 19.95 -1.17
CA GLN A 381 -9.19 20.74 -2.37
C GLN A 381 -8.40 20.25 -3.60
N TRP A 382 -7.10 19.99 -3.42
CA TRP A 382 -6.26 19.40 -4.47
C TRP A 382 -6.74 18.01 -4.92
N ALA A 383 -7.08 17.13 -3.97
CA ALA A 383 -7.56 15.78 -4.29
C ALA A 383 -8.90 15.82 -5.05
N VAL A 384 -9.83 16.71 -4.67
CA VAL A 384 -11.07 16.94 -5.42
C VAL A 384 -10.78 17.31 -6.88
N GLN A 385 -9.84 18.22 -7.13
CA GLN A 385 -9.44 18.61 -8.49
C GLN A 385 -8.82 17.43 -9.26
N GLN A 386 -7.88 16.68 -8.65
CA GLN A 386 -7.30 15.48 -9.30
C GLN A 386 -8.38 14.46 -9.67
N ARG A 387 -9.31 14.16 -8.76
CA ARG A 387 -10.36 13.16 -9.01
C ARG A 387 -11.43 13.62 -10.01
N GLN A 388 -11.70 14.92 -10.13
CA GLN A 388 -12.53 15.47 -11.21
C GLN A 388 -11.91 15.20 -12.60
N GLU A 389 -10.59 15.31 -12.72
CA GLU A 389 -9.83 14.95 -13.93
C GLU A 389 -9.52 13.44 -14.05
N LYS A 390 -10.01 12.62 -13.11
CA LYS A 390 -9.65 11.19 -12.92
C LYS A 390 -8.14 10.93 -12.79
N ARG A 391 -7.35 11.91 -12.38
CA ARG A 391 -5.91 11.76 -12.16
C ARG A 391 -5.63 11.03 -10.86
N SER A 392 -4.57 10.22 -10.87
CA SER A 392 -4.07 9.59 -9.64
C SER A 392 -3.74 10.65 -8.58
N THR A 393 -4.01 10.34 -7.32
CA THR A 393 -3.53 11.17 -6.20
C THR A 393 -2.19 10.70 -5.64
N CYS A 394 -1.63 9.58 -6.12
CA CYS A 394 -0.29 9.14 -5.73
C CYS A 394 0.77 9.61 -6.75
N PRO A 395 2.03 9.83 -6.31
CA PRO A 395 2.51 9.75 -4.94
C PRO A 395 2.21 11.03 -4.12
N SER A 396 2.25 10.89 -2.80
CA SER A 396 2.51 11.99 -1.86
C SER A 396 3.91 11.81 -1.25
N THR A 397 4.30 12.63 -0.27
CA THR A 397 5.51 12.44 0.54
C THR A 397 5.18 12.11 2.00
N LEU A 398 6.07 11.41 2.71
CA LEU A 398 5.87 11.12 4.14
C LEU A 398 5.85 12.41 5.00
N GLY A 399 6.54 13.47 4.57
CA GLY A 399 6.47 14.80 5.17
C GLY A 399 5.08 15.42 5.03
N GLU A 400 4.50 15.37 3.83
CA GLU A 400 3.12 15.81 3.61
C GLU A 400 2.12 15.03 4.47
N GLU A 401 2.20 13.69 4.48
CA GLU A 401 1.25 12.84 5.21
C GLU A 401 1.22 13.18 6.71
N GLN A 402 2.36 13.47 7.34
CA GLN A 402 2.40 13.90 8.76
C GLN A 402 1.60 15.20 9.04
N THR A 403 1.37 16.04 8.02
CA THR A 403 0.62 17.28 8.19
C THR A 403 -0.90 17.08 8.25
N TYR A 404 -1.45 16.05 7.58
CA TYR A 404 -2.91 15.87 7.44
C TYR A 404 -3.46 14.45 7.69
N ASN A 405 -2.62 13.42 7.77
CA ASN A 405 -3.05 12.04 7.95
C ASN A 405 -3.32 11.75 9.45
N PRO A 406 -4.58 11.54 9.88
CA PRO A 406 -4.91 11.40 11.29
C PRO A 406 -4.29 10.14 11.93
N PHE A 407 -3.92 9.13 11.13
CA PHE A 407 -3.27 7.91 11.62
C PHE A 407 -1.79 8.10 11.96
N LEU A 408 -1.13 9.10 11.36
CA LEU A 408 0.25 9.50 11.70
C LEU A 408 0.31 10.57 12.79
N ARG A 409 -0.81 11.26 13.00
CA ARG A 409 -0.96 12.40 13.92
C ARG A 409 -1.45 11.98 15.31
N THR A 410 -1.36 10.70 15.67
CA THR A 410 -1.80 10.15 16.98
C THR A 410 -1.14 10.80 18.20
N HIS A 411 0.04 11.39 18.00
CA HIS A 411 0.81 12.14 19.02
C HIS A 411 0.38 13.62 19.15
N ARG A 412 -0.46 14.14 18.25
CA ARG A 412 -0.86 15.55 18.19
C ARG A 412 -1.96 15.88 19.21
N PRO A 413 -1.76 16.88 20.09
CA PRO A 413 -2.80 17.32 21.03
C PRO A 413 -4.10 17.73 20.33
N GLU A 414 -4.00 18.34 19.14
CA GLU A 414 -5.16 18.82 18.38
C GLU A 414 -6.11 17.68 17.97
N LEU A 415 -5.53 16.56 17.51
CA LEU A 415 -6.30 15.35 17.19
C LEU A 415 -6.82 14.66 18.46
N GLN A 416 -6.03 14.60 19.53
CA GLN A 416 -6.42 13.99 20.80
C GLN A 416 -7.63 14.71 21.42
N GLU A 417 -7.64 16.04 21.41
CA GLU A 417 -8.75 16.88 21.86
C GLU A 417 -10.01 16.69 21.00
N ALA A 418 -9.89 16.69 19.67
CA ALA A 418 -11.00 16.41 18.75
C ALA A 418 -11.60 15.00 18.92
N LEU A 419 -10.82 14.04 19.41
CA LEU A 419 -11.29 12.70 19.77
C LEU A 419 -11.86 12.63 21.19
N GLY A 420 -11.63 13.64 22.04
CA GLY A 420 -12.01 13.64 23.46
C GLY A 420 -11.15 12.71 24.32
N LEU A 421 -9.90 12.47 23.90
CA LEU A 421 -8.98 11.52 24.53
C LEU A 421 -7.85 12.24 25.26
N TRP A 422 -7.62 11.85 26.51
CA TRP A 422 -6.53 12.35 27.35
C TRP A 422 -5.68 11.18 27.85
N GLN A 423 -4.38 11.40 27.99
CA GLN A 423 -3.46 10.42 28.59
C GLN A 423 -3.74 10.31 30.10
N ALA A 424 -3.94 9.10 30.60
CA ALA A 424 -4.12 8.89 32.03
C ALA A 424 -2.77 9.00 32.78
N ARG A 425 -2.83 9.38 34.06
CA ARG A 425 -1.61 9.54 34.88
C ARG A 425 -0.88 8.19 35.02
N GLY A 426 0.31 8.09 34.41
CA GLY A 426 1.12 6.86 34.40
C GLY A 426 0.75 5.87 33.29
N GLU A 427 -0.10 6.26 32.34
CA GLU A 427 -0.27 5.53 31.08
C GLU A 427 0.97 5.72 30.19
N ASP A 428 1.44 4.64 29.57
CA ASP A 428 2.55 4.68 28.63
C ASP A 428 2.20 5.53 27.37
N PRO A 429 3.12 6.38 26.87
CA PRO A 429 2.82 7.24 25.71
C PRO A 429 2.44 6.48 24.44
N ASP A 430 3.06 5.35 24.14
CA ASP A 430 2.76 4.59 22.92
C ASP A 430 1.48 3.76 23.08
N ALA A 431 1.20 3.24 24.27
CA ALA A 431 -0.12 2.68 24.61
C ALA A 431 -1.24 3.73 24.45
N PHE A 432 -0.99 4.99 24.85
CA PHE A 432 -1.94 6.08 24.62
C PHE A 432 -2.11 6.40 23.13
N ARG A 433 -1.02 6.51 22.36
CA ARG A 433 -1.06 6.71 20.91
C ARG A 433 -1.78 5.57 20.17
N ALA A 434 -1.62 4.33 20.62
CA ALA A 434 -2.33 3.17 20.07
C ALA A 434 -3.84 3.23 20.39
N ARG A 435 -4.20 3.71 21.59
CA ARG A 435 -5.60 4.00 21.98
C ARG A 435 -6.21 5.12 21.13
N VAL A 436 -5.43 6.15 20.79
CA VAL A 436 -5.83 7.21 19.84
C VAL A 436 -6.03 6.64 18.43
N LEU A 437 -5.06 5.88 17.91
CA LEU A 437 -5.14 5.20 16.60
C LEU A 437 -6.40 4.33 16.49
N LYS A 438 -6.68 3.54 17.54
CA LYS A 438 -7.86 2.68 17.62
C LYS A 438 -9.17 3.48 17.51
N GLU A 439 -9.25 4.66 18.12
CA GLU A 439 -10.45 5.50 18.05
C GLU A 439 -10.59 6.19 16.68
N VAL A 440 -9.49 6.68 16.07
CA VAL A 440 -9.50 7.18 14.68
C VAL A 440 -10.00 6.09 13.74
N ARG A 441 -9.44 4.88 13.85
CA ARG A 441 -9.83 3.70 13.07
C ARG A 441 -11.32 3.39 13.23
N ARG A 442 -11.80 3.27 14.47
CA ARG A 442 -13.22 3.03 14.79
C ARG A 442 -14.14 4.09 14.20
N ARG A 443 -13.75 5.37 14.21
CA ARG A 443 -14.53 6.44 13.56
C ARG A 443 -14.53 6.31 12.03
N LYS A 444 -13.40 5.96 11.41
CA LYS A 444 -13.30 5.72 9.95
C LYS A 444 -14.11 4.50 9.51
N ASP A 445 -14.20 3.46 10.32
CA ASP A 445 -14.94 2.23 9.99
C ASP A 445 -16.46 2.41 10.12
N LEU A 446 -16.90 3.38 10.96
CA LEU A 446 -18.29 3.80 11.09
C LEU A 446 -18.67 4.93 10.12
N TYR A 447 -17.69 5.61 9.52
CA TYR A 447 -17.91 6.68 8.57
C TYR A 447 -18.54 6.12 7.28
N GLN A 448 -19.65 6.73 6.87
CA GLN A 448 -20.29 6.49 5.59
C GLN A 448 -20.21 7.79 4.80
N ALA A 449 -19.58 7.75 3.63
CA ALA A 449 -19.61 8.87 2.70
C ALA A 449 -21.05 9.08 2.20
N THR A 450 -21.67 10.20 2.62
CA THR A 450 -23.04 10.61 2.31
C THR A 450 -23.14 11.33 0.97
#